data_AF-A0A917C9A8-F1
#
_entry.id   AF-A0A917C9A8-F1
#
_cell.length_a   1.000
_cell.length_b   1.000
_cell.length_c   1.000
_cell.angle_alpha   90.00
_cell.angle_beta   90.00
_cell.angle_gamma   90.00
#
_symmetry.space_group_name_H-M   'P 1'
#
loop_
_entity.id
_entity.type
_entity.pdbx_description
1 polymer ?
#
loop_
_entity_poly.entity_id
_entity_poly.type
_entity_poly.pdbx_seq_one_letter_code
_entity_poly.pdbx_strand_id
1 'polypeptide(L)'
;MAQAEFDTSTYHSLAAAALAFGLSAGWAGVAAAASVDELRWKARPLVLFASGPDDPKLRDQLARLAPETRGVNERDVVVFTVVSPDDPLRTRLRVPRDGFRMILLGKDGHVAERWSTPQEPRAIFSLIDRMPMRQDELRKRGQ
;
A
#
# COMPACT_ATOMS: atom_id res chain seq x y z
N MET A 1 37.64 20.49 -19.31
CA MET A 1 37.11 21.54 -18.42
C MET A 1 35.67 21.79 -18.82
N ALA A 2 34.76 22.00 -17.84
CA ALA A 2 33.29 22.19 -17.99
C ALA A 2 32.56 21.04 -18.75
N GLN A 3 31.74 20.16 -18.17
CA GLN A 3 30.61 20.26 -17.21
C GLN A 3 29.33 20.91 -17.76
N ALA A 4 28.25 20.11 -17.69
CA ALA A 4 26.83 20.49 -17.58
C ALA A 4 26.20 21.18 -18.83
N GLU A 5 24.89 21.10 -19.06
CA GLU A 5 23.79 20.77 -18.15
C GLU A 5 22.84 19.68 -18.71
N PHE A 6 22.37 18.78 -17.84
CA PHE A 6 21.23 17.91 -18.13
C PHE A 6 19.96 18.71 -17.90
N ASP A 7 19.13 18.91 -18.93
CA ASP A 7 17.83 19.55 -18.77
C ASP A 7 16.98 18.74 -17.78
N THR A 8 16.68 19.37 -16.65
CA THR A 8 15.92 18.79 -15.54
C THR A 8 14.67 19.63 -15.31
N SER A 9 13.89 19.85 -16.38
CA SER A 9 12.74 20.74 -16.34
C SER A 9 11.46 20.04 -15.85
N THR A 10 11.12 20.32 -14.60
CA THR A 10 9.72 20.42 -14.11
C THR A 10 8.88 19.13 -14.04
N TYR A 11 9.32 18.15 -13.25
CA TYR A 11 8.38 17.21 -12.61
C TYR A 11 7.79 17.82 -11.33
N HIS A 12 6.84 18.75 -11.50
CA HIS A 12 6.21 19.45 -10.38
C HIS A 12 5.18 18.55 -9.65
N SER A 13 5.65 17.87 -8.62
CA SER A 13 4.94 17.54 -7.38
C SER A 13 3.41 17.49 -7.42
N LEU A 14 2.82 16.33 -7.74
CA LEU A 14 1.46 16.00 -7.31
C LEU A 14 1.53 15.18 -6.03
N ALA A 15 1.14 15.80 -4.92
CA ALA A 15 1.12 15.19 -3.61
C ALA A 15 0.05 14.10 -3.54
N ALA A 16 0.46 12.83 -3.65
CA ALA A 16 -0.30 11.75 -3.04
C ALA A 16 -0.37 12.05 -1.53
N ALA A 17 -1.59 12.13 -0.98
CA ALA A 17 -1.85 12.37 0.45
C ALA A 17 -1.58 11.11 1.28
N ALA A 18 -0.38 10.59 1.13
CA ALA A 18 0.30 9.76 2.09
C ALA A 18 0.43 10.61 3.39
N LEU A 19 -0.10 10.17 4.53
CA LEU A 19 -0.03 10.79 5.88
C LEU A 19 0.90 9.93 6.76
N ALA A 20 1.87 10.42 7.53
CA ALA A 20 2.89 9.55 8.15
C ALA A 20 2.66 9.30 9.62
N PHE A 21 3.07 8.11 10.08
CA PHE A 21 3.52 7.97 11.45
C PHE A 21 4.67 6.96 11.62
N GLY A 22 5.72 7.42 12.29
CA GLY A 22 6.82 6.59 12.75
C GLY A 22 6.71 6.28 14.24
N LEU A 23 6.86 5.00 14.57
CA LEU A 23 7.63 4.53 15.72
C LEU A 23 7.33 5.15 17.10
N SER A 24 6.13 4.89 17.65
CA SER A 24 5.94 4.40 19.04
C SER A 24 4.46 4.15 19.33
N ALA A 25 4.13 2.95 19.85
CA ALA A 25 2.81 2.52 20.33
C ALA A 25 1.61 2.61 19.34
N GLY A 26 1.06 1.44 18.99
CA GLY A 26 -0.37 1.33 18.64
C GLY A 26 -0.81 1.90 17.28
N TRP A 27 -0.38 1.27 16.17
CA TRP A 27 -1.11 1.12 14.90
C TRP A 27 -1.73 2.36 14.19
N ALA A 28 -1.44 3.58 14.62
CA ALA A 28 -1.87 4.81 13.95
C ALA A 28 -0.80 5.34 12.98
N GLY A 29 -0.23 4.44 12.17
CA GLY A 29 0.70 4.75 11.10
C GLY A 29 0.08 4.58 9.73
N VAL A 30 -0.58 5.62 9.24
CA VAL A 30 -0.61 5.84 7.78
C VAL A 30 0.87 6.09 7.34
N ALA A 31 1.23 5.89 6.07
CA ALA A 31 2.55 6.32 5.55
C ALA A 31 2.46 7.65 4.79
N ALA A 32 3.34 8.65 5.06
CA ALA A 32 3.52 9.89 4.26
C ALA A 32 4.83 9.88 3.52
N ALA A 33 4.82 10.60 2.40
CA ALA A 33 5.89 10.76 1.43
C ALA A 33 6.35 9.45 0.76
N ALA A 34 6.35 8.32 1.47
CA ALA A 34 6.75 7.02 0.96
C ALA A 34 5.88 6.58 -0.21
N SER A 35 6.43 6.66 -1.41
CA SER A 35 5.82 6.09 -2.61
C SER A 35 5.79 4.56 -2.53
N VAL A 36 4.87 3.95 -3.29
CA VAL A 36 4.80 2.49 -3.49
C VAL A 36 6.14 1.89 -3.95
N ASP A 37 6.97 2.65 -4.68
CA ASP A 37 8.30 2.25 -5.13
C ASP A 37 9.32 2.14 -4.00
N GLU A 38 9.30 3.06 -3.04
CA GLU A 38 10.25 3.09 -1.91
C GLU A 38 10.10 1.91 -0.96
N LEU A 39 8.92 1.29 -0.97
CA LEU A 39 8.60 0.09 -0.22
C LEU A 39 9.01 -1.21 -0.92
N ARG A 40 9.48 -1.16 -2.18
CA ARG A 40 10.04 -2.35 -2.84
C ARG A 40 11.13 -2.98 -1.99
N TRP A 41 11.06 -4.30 -1.89
CA TRP A 41 11.86 -5.21 -1.08
C TRP A 41 11.75 -5.03 0.44
N LYS A 42 11.06 -4.00 0.93
CA LYS A 42 10.87 -3.69 2.36
C LYS A 42 9.51 -4.15 2.89
N ALA A 43 8.43 -3.79 2.20
CA ALA A 43 7.05 -3.96 2.68
C ALA A 43 6.10 -4.38 1.56
N ARG A 44 4.86 -4.75 1.93
CA ARG A 44 3.77 -5.16 1.05
C ARG A 44 2.69 -4.06 1.05
N PRO A 45 2.65 -3.16 0.06
CA PRO A 45 1.60 -2.15 -0.03
C PRO A 45 0.21 -2.78 -0.21
N LEU A 46 -0.74 -2.40 0.65
CA LEU A 46 -2.17 -2.62 0.46
C LEU A 46 -2.82 -1.29 0.13
N VAL A 47 -3.13 -1.05 -1.14
CA VAL A 47 -3.66 0.24 -1.62
C VAL A 47 -5.18 0.18 -1.70
N LEU A 48 -5.84 1.02 -0.92
CA LEU A 48 -7.28 1.21 -0.84
C LEU A 48 -7.67 2.42 -1.69
N PHE A 49 -8.40 2.20 -2.78
CA PHE A 49 -8.97 3.23 -3.62
C PHE A 49 -10.46 3.39 -3.28
N ALA A 50 -10.95 4.63 -3.24
CA ALA A 50 -12.35 4.94 -2.97
C ALA A 50 -12.82 6.21 -3.70
N SER A 51 -14.13 6.47 -3.78
CA SER A 51 -14.63 7.72 -4.38
C SER A 51 -14.47 8.95 -3.49
N GLY A 52 -14.13 8.77 -2.21
CA GLY A 52 -13.99 9.84 -1.22
C GLY A 52 -13.59 9.28 0.16
N PRO A 53 -13.22 10.15 1.12
CA PRO A 53 -12.85 9.72 2.48
C PRO A 53 -14.02 9.06 3.22
N ASP A 54 -15.24 9.51 2.95
CA ASP A 54 -16.47 9.00 3.58
C ASP A 54 -17.03 7.73 2.91
N ASP A 55 -16.32 7.11 1.97
CA ASP A 55 -16.76 5.86 1.32
C ASP A 55 -16.98 4.75 2.37
N PRO A 56 -18.18 4.14 2.42
CA PRO A 56 -18.49 3.14 3.45
C PRO A 56 -17.63 1.88 3.34
N LYS A 57 -17.17 1.50 2.14
CA LYS A 57 -16.27 0.34 1.95
C LYS A 57 -14.86 0.65 2.43
N LEU A 58 -14.38 1.88 2.24
CA LEU A 58 -13.10 2.33 2.80
C LEU A 58 -13.12 2.27 4.32
N ARG A 59 -14.18 2.83 4.94
CA ARG A 59 -14.35 2.82 6.40
C ARG A 59 -14.49 1.41 6.96
N ASP A 60 -15.26 0.54 6.31
CA ASP A 60 -15.38 -0.89 6.68
C ASP A 60 -14.03 -1.62 6.59
N GLN A 61 -13.26 -1.44 5.51
CA GLN A 61 -11.95 -2.08 5.37
C GLN A 61 -10.95 -1.64 6.45
N LEU A 62 -10.91 -0.33 6.76
CA LEU A 62 -10.04 0.20 7.80
C LEU A 62 -10.46 -0.31 9.19
N ALA A 63 -11.76 -0.36 9.47
CA ALA A 63 -12.29 -0.91 10.72
C ALA A 63 -12.00 -2.42 10.90
N ARG A 64 -11.95 -3.19 9.80
CA ARG A 64 -11.54 -4.60 9.81
C ARG A 64 -10.05 -4.79 10.11
N LEU A 65 -9.19 -3.97 9.51
CA LEU A 65 -7.74 -4.06 9.72
C LEU A 65 -7.31 -3.56 11.11
N ALA A 66 -8.13 -2.72 11.74
CA ALA A 66 -7.87 -2.08 13.03
C ALA A 66 -7.41 -3.03 14.17
N PRO A 67 -8.21 -4.03 14.58
CA PRO A 67 -7.79 -4.96 15.63
C PRO A 67 -6.61 -5.86 15.22
N GLU A 68 -6.32 -6.00 13.92
CA GLU A 68 -5.39 -6.97 13.37
C GLU A 68 -3.96 -6.41 13.14
N THR A 69 -3.61 -5.37 13.90
CA THR A 69 -2.28 -4.71 13.93
C THR A 69 -1.12 -5.69 13.89
N ARG A 70 -1.18 -6.75 14.70
CA ARG A 70 -0.13 -7.77 14.79
C ARG A 70 0.01 -8.52 13.46
N GLY A 71 -1.11 -8.90 12.85
CA GLY A 71 -1.12 -9.62 11.58
C GLY A 71 -0.55 -8.80 10.42
N VAL A 72 -0.85 -7.50 10.41
CA VAL A 72 -0.29 -6.48 9.49
C VAL A 72 1.23 -6.38 9.66
N ASN A 73 1.71 -6.17 10.89
CA ASN A 73 3.13 -5.99 11.19
C ASN A 73 3.97 -7.24 10.91
N GLU A 74 3.51 -8.44 11.30
CA GLU A 74 4.22 -9.71 11.07
C GLU A 74 4.50 -10.01 9.58
N ARG A 75 3.72 -9.39 8.69
CA ARG A 75 3.72 -9.58 7.23
C ARG A 75 4.27 -8.36 6.48
N ASP A 76 4.79 -7.37 7.21
CA ASP A 76 5.33 -6.12 6.68
C ASP A 76 4.32 -5.39 5.76
N VAL A 77 3.03 -5.38 6.11
CA VAL A 77 1.98 -4.74 5.30
C VAL A 77 1.90 -3.25 5.62
N VAL A 78 1.84 -2.41 4.59
CA VAL A 78 1.64 -0.95 4.73
C VAL A 78 0.39 -0.54 3.96
N VAL A 79 -0.56 0.10 4.64
CA VAL A 79 -1.86 0.48 4.06
C VAL A 79 -1.78 1.89 3.48
N PHE A 80 -2.23 2.05 2.24
CA PHE A 80 -2.38 3.33 1.55
C PHE A 80 -3.84 3.61 1.27
N THR A 81 -4.23 4.88 1.32
CA THR A 81 -5.60 5.32 1.01
C THR A 81 -5.56 6.37 -0.10
N VAL A 82 -6.28 6.11 -1.19
CA VAL A 82 -6.33 6.93 -2.40
C VAL A 82 -7.77 7.32 -2.70
N VAL A 83 -8.13 8.53 -2.29
CA VAL A 83 -9.50 9.09 -2.47
C VAL A 83 -9.60 10.07 -3.64
N SER A 84 -8.48 10.63 -4.11
CA SER A 84 -8.48 11.51 -5.30
C SER A 84 -8.75 10.70 -6.57
N PRO A 85 -9.62 11.16 -7.48
CA PRO A 85 -9.86 10.52 -8.79
C PRO A 85 -8.71 10.75 -9.79
N ASP A 86 -7.80 11.68 -9.50
CA ASP A 86 -6.65 12.06 -10.34
C ASP A 86 -5.30 11.62 -9.76
N ASP A 87 -5.31 10.78 -8.72
CA ASP A 87 -4.09 10.22 -8.15
C ASP A 87 -3.33 9.35 -9.19
N PRO A 88 -2.03 9.62 -9.45
CA PRO A 88 -1.24 8.86 -10.41
C PRO A 88 -1.21 7.33 -10.16
N LEU A 89 -1.41 6.89 -8.91
CA LEU A 89 -1.50 5.47 -8.56
C LEU A 89 -2.70 4.78 -9.23
N ARG A 90 -3.79 5.49 -9.54
CA ARG A 90 -4.93 4.92 -10.27
C ARG A 90 -4.54 4.51 -11.68
N THR A 91 -3.98 5.44 -12.45
CA THR A 91 -3.50 5.19 -13.81
C THR A 91 -2.46 4.07 -13.82
N ARG A 92 -1.49 4.13 -12.90
CA ARG A 92 -0.41 3.14 -12.79
C ARG A 92 -0.90 1.73 -12.46
N LEU A 93 -1.82 1.58 -11.52
CA LEU A 93 -2.34 0.26 -11.11
C LEU A 93 -3.56 -0.19 -11.94
N ARG A 94 -3.97 0.62 -12.93
CA ARG A 94 -5.12 0.42 -13.84
C ARG A 94 -6.45 0.34 -13.09
N VAL A 95 -6.66 1.30 -12.19
CA VAL A 95 -7.87 1.46 -11.38
C VAL A 95 -8.77 2.56 -11.98
N PRO A 96 -10.10 2.36 -12.08
CA PRO A 96 -11.03 3.42 -12.48
C PRO A 96 -10.94 4.67 -11.60
N ARG A 97 -11.41 5.82 -12.11
CA ARG A 97 -11.42 7.08 -11.35
C ARG A 97 -12.40 7.03 -10.17
N ASP A 98 -13.42 6.19 -10.26
CA ASP A 98 -14.52 6.04 -9.30
C ASP A 98 -14.59 4.63 -8.67
N GLY A 99 -15.27 4.57 -7.53
CA GLY A 99 -15.61 3.35 -6.83
C GLY A 99 -14.48 2.75 -5.99
N PHE A 100 -14.88 1.85 -5.09
CA PHE A 100 -13.94 1.15 -4.22
C PHE A 100 -13.14 0.09 -4.98
N ARG A 101 -11.81 0.08 -4.80
CA ARG A 101 -10.92 -1.02 -5.19
C ARG A 101 -9.83 -1.22 -4.14
N MET A 102 -9.35 -2.45 -4.03
CA MET A 102 -8.26 -2.84 -3.14
C MET A 102 -7.21 -3.56 -3.97
N ILE A 103 -5.93 -3.22 -3.79
CA ILE A 103 -4.82 -3.87 -4.48
C ILE A 103 -3.73 -4.22 -3.47
N LEU A 104 -3.41 -5.52 -3.38
CA LEU A 104 -2.23 -5.98 -2.65
C LEU A 104 -1.04 -6.06 -3.61
N LEU A 105 0.06 -5.44 -3.23
CA LEU A 105 1.35 -5.54 -3.90
C LEU A 105 2.31 -6.41 -3.08
N GLY A 106 3.08 -7.25 -3.78
CA GLY A 106 4.21 -7.97 -3.20
C GLY A 106 5.38 -7.04 -2.89
N LYS A 107 6.36 -7.56 -2.14
CA LYS A 107 7.64 -6.85 -1.90
C LYS A 107 8.42 -6.62 -3.19
N ASP A 108 8.27 -7.48 -4.19
CA ASP A 108 8.80 -7.30 -5.53
C ASP A 108 8.11 -6.16 -6.32
N GLY A 109 6.96 -5.67 -5.85
CA GLY A 109 6.15 -4.64 -6.51
C GLY A 109 5.14 -5.17 -7.52
N HIS A 110 5.03 -6.50 -7.70
CA HIS A 110 3.96 -7.07 -8.52
C HIS A 110 2.61 -7.02 -7.80
N VAL A 111 1.53 -6.95 -8.58
CA VAL A 111 0.17 -7.07 -8.03
C VAL A 111 -0.11 -8.52 -7.70
N ALA A 112 -0.30 -8.80 -6.41
CA ALA A 112 -0.65 -10.13 -5.92
C ALA A 112 -2.15 -10.43 -6.10
N GLU A 113 -3.02 -9.44 -5.83
CA GLU A 113 -4.47 -9.60 -5.93
C GLU A 113 -5.21 -8.25 -6.05
N ARG A 114 -6.42 -8.27 -6.61
CA ARG A 114 -7.31 -7.11 -6.74
C ARG A 114 -8.73 -7.43 -6.27
N TRP A 115 -9.29 -6.58 -5.42
CA TRP A 115 -10.66 -6.73 -4.90
C TRP A 115 -11.53 -5.49 -5.19
N SER A 116 -12.85 -5.68 -5.28
CA SER A 116 -13.87 -4.65 -5.48
C SER A 116 -14.81 -4.46 -4.26
N THR A 117 -14.57 -5.24 -3.22
CA THR A 117 -15.24 -5.22 -1.92
C THR A 117 -14.21 -5.34 -0.80
N PRO A 118 -14.52 -4.84 0.41
CA PRO A 118 -13.72 -5.11 1.60
C PRO A 118 -13.52 -6.62 1.83
N GLN A 119 -12.38 -6.98 2.41
CA GLN A 119 -11.95 -8.34 2.68
C GLN A 119 -11.67 -8.53 4.17
N GLU A 120 -11.96 -9.73 4.65
CA GLU A 120 -11.54 -10.14 5.99
C GLU A 120 -10.00 -10.14 6.11
N PRO A 121 -9.41 -9.59 7.18
CA PRO A 121 -7.96 -9.53 7.33
C PRO A 121 -7.29 -10.91 7.22
N ARG A 122 -7.94 -11.96 7.75
CA ARG A 122 -7.48 -13.34 7.64
C ARG A 122 -7.33 -13.79 6.19
N ALA A 123 -8.23 -13.41 5.28
CA ALA A 123 -8.13 -13.76 3.86
C ALA A 123 -6.93 -13.06 3.19
N ILE A 124 -6.69 -11.78 3.52
CA ILE A 124 -5.52 -11.02 3.06
C ILE A 124 -4.23 -11.69 3.58
N PHE A 125 -4.18 -12.04 4.87
CA PHE A 125 -3.02 -12.68 5.50
C PHE A 125 -2.74 -14.07 4.93
N SER A 126 -3.77 -14.91 4.75
CA SER A 126 -3.63 -16.24 4.12
C SER A 126 -3.28 -16.18 2.64
N LEU A 127 -3.56 -15.07 1.94
CA LEU A 127 -2.99 -14.82 0.61
C LEU A 127 -1.49 -14.49 0.71
N ILE A 128 -1.10 -13.56 1.58
CA ILE A 128 0.30 -13.17 1.78
C ILE A 128 1.18 -14.37 2.18
N ASP A 129 0.71 -15.20 3.12
CA ASP A 129 1.47 -16.36 3.62
C ASP A 129 1.62 -17.49 2.56
N ARG A 130 0.88 -17.43 1.45
CA ARG A 130 1.06 -18.29 0.26
C ARG A 130 2.02 -17.72 -0.79
N MET A 131 2.51 -16.49 -0.65
CA MET A 131 3.45 -15.89 -1.61
C MET A 131 4.85 -16.53 -1.48
N PRO A 132 5.56 -16.87 -2.57
CA PRO A 132 6.87 -17.53 -2.49
C PRO A 132 7.89 -16.79 -1.62
N MET A 133 8.05 -15.47 -1.82
CA MET A 133 8.93 -14.65 -0.97
C MET A 133 8.59 -14.72 0.52
N ARG A 134 7.31 -14.87 0.87
CA ARG A 134 6.86 -14.97 2.27
C ARG A 134 7.20 -16.34 2.85
N GLN A 135 7.06 -17.41 2.07
CA GLN A 135 7.49 -18.74 2.48
C GLN A 135 9.01 -18.78 2.71
N ASP A 136 9.79 -18.07 1.89
CA ASP A 136 11.24 -17.93 2.08
C ASP A 136 11.61 -17.11 3.32
N GLU A 137 10.90 -16.03 3.63
CA GLU A 137 11.04 -15.28 4.90
C GLU A 137 10.83 -16.20 6.11
N LEU A 138 9.75 -16.99 6.10
CA LEU A 138 9.40 -17.90 7.19
C LEU A 138 10.45 -19.01 7.35
N ARG A 139 10.92 -19.61 6.24
CA ARG A 139 11.98 -20.63 6.26
C ARG A 139 13.32 -20.09 6.80
N LYS A 140 13.63 -18.81 6.56
CA LYS A 140 14.83 -18.14 7.08
C LYS A 140 14.72 -17.71 8.54
N ARG A 141 13.51 -17.57 9.09
CA ARG A 141 13.28 -17.23 10.51
C ARG A 141 13.18 -18.44 11.44
N GLY A 142 13.01 -19.65 10.88
CA GLY A 142 13.01 -20.93 11.60
C GLY A 142 14.36 -21.65 11.64
N GLN A 143 15.42 -20.97 11.19
CA GLN A 143 16.83 -21.37 11.28
C GLN A 143 17.54 -20.40 12.23
#